data_AF-A0AB39U5D5-F1
#
_entry.id   AF-A0AB39U5D5-F1
#
_cell.length_a   1.000
_cell.length_b   1.000
_cell.length_c   1.000
_cell.angle_alpha   90.00
_cell.angle_beta   90.00
_cell.angle_gamma   90.00
#
_symmetry.space_group_name_H-M   'P 1'
#
loop_
_entity.id
_entity.type
_entity.pdbx_description
1 polymer ?
#
loop_
_entity_poly.entity_id
_entity_poly.type
_entity_poly.pdbx_seq_one_letter_code
_entity_poly.pdbx_strand_id
1 'polypeptide(L)'
;MTIMYQHAETAIKGLRVAYPSIKDPAQRIAFTGMVVVAATTSYEIEIHEALLNFIDSKHNAVLSTFAREQWNQMNGHISYPELTTGYLKYLGNQYCDYFKNLSSSQDKAQTANGHHIINSYAQVIRNRNSFVHGGMEHTSNLTFEEAIKYYKEGKYVIQWFSNTLKHTFAENSEE
;
A
#
# COMPACT_ATOMS: atom_id res chain seq x y z
N MET A 1 9.53 7.91 9.10
CA MET A 1 8.39 7.00 9.26
C MET A 1 7.21 7.87 9.65
N THR A 2 6.13 7.81 8.89
CA THR A 2 4.94 8.64 9.10
C THR A 2 4.14 8.17 10.32
N ILE A 3 3.30 9.06 10.85
CA ILE A 3 2.44 8.77 12.02
C ILE A 3 1.53 7.57 11.76
N MET A 4 1.08 7.38 10.51
CA MET A 4 0.14 6.31 10.17
C MET A 4 0.77 4.92 10.19
N TYR A 5 2.02 4.78 9.71
CA TYR A 5 2.74 3.53 9.93
C TYR A 5 2.98 3.25 11.41
N GLN A 6 3.19 4.28 12.24
CA GLN A 6 3.35 4.10 13.68
C GLN A 6 2.05 3.59 14.34
N HIS A 7 0.88 4.10 13.93
CA HIS A 7 -0.41 3.58 14.40
C HIS A 7 -0.63 2.13 13.97
N ALA A 8 -0.40 1.80 12.69
CA ALA A 8 -0.53 0.43 12.19
C ALA A 8 0.45 -0.53 12.88
N GLU A 9 1.70 -0.14 13.09
CA GLU A 9 2.69 -0.94 13.79
C GLU A 9 2.33 -1.16 15.26
N THR A 10 1.79 -0.14 15.93
CA THR A 10 1.31 -0.25 17.31
C THR A 10 0.15 -1.24 17.41
N ALA A 11 -0.83 -1.14 16.51
CA ALA A 11 -1.96 -2.07 16.45
C ALA A 11 -1.50 -3.51 16.15
N ILE A 12 -0.68 -3.70 15.12
CA ILE A 12 -0.14 -5.02 14.74
C ILE A 12 0.69 -5.63 15.88
N LYS A 13 1.49 -4.82 16.58
CA LYS A 13 2.24 -5.28 17.75
C LYS A 13 1.31 -5.77 18.86
N GLY A 14 0.25 -5.02 19.16
CA GLY A 14 -0.78 -5.43 20.12
C GLY A 14 -1.43 -6.76 19.74
N LEU A 15 -1.84 -6.90 18.48
CA LEU A 15 -2.41 -8.14 17.94
C LEU A 15 -1.42 -9.30 18.06
N ARG A 16 -0.14 -9.08 17.75
CA ARG A 16 0.91 -10.11 17.80
C ARG A 16 1.18 -10.59 19.23
N VAL A 17 1.10 -9.71 20.22
CA VAL A 17 1.24 -10.08 21.63
C VAL A 17 0.09 -10.97 22.08
N ALA A 18 -1.14 -10.66 21.65
CA ALA A 18 -2.33 -11.42 22.02
C ALA A 18 -2.47 -12.76 21.25
N TYR A 19 -2.04 -12.82 19.99
CA TYR A 19 -2.27 -13.93 19.07
C TYR A 19 -1.90 -15.33 19.61
N PRO A 20 -0.76 -15.56 20.31
CA PRO A 20 -0.40 -16.88 20.83
C PRO A 20 -1.39 -17.46 21.84
N SER A 21 -2.13 -16.61 22.56
CA SER A 21 -3.12 -17.03 23.56
C SER A 21 -4.46 -17.47 22.95
N ILE A 22 -4.69 -17.15 21.68
CA ILE A 22 -5.94 -17.45 20.97
C ILE A 22 -5.90 -18.90 20.52
N LYS A 23 -6.87 -19.69 20.97
CA LYS A 23 -7.02 -21.10 20.58
C LYS A 23 -8.11 -21.29 19.53
N ASP A 24 -9.12 -20.44 19.53
CA ASP A 24 -10.24 -20.51 18.60
C ASP A 24 -9.79 -20.16 17.16
N PRO A 25 -10.01 -21.07 16.18
CA PRO A 25 -9.61 -20.83 14.80
C PRO A 25 -10.27 -19.60 14.16
N ALA A 26 -11.55 -19.35 14.45
CA ALA A 26 -12.27 -18.23 13.88
C ALA A 26 -11.71 -16.88 14.39
N GLN A 27 -11.37 -16.80 15.68
CA GLN A 27 -10.66 -15.65 16.25
C GLN A 27 -9.27 -15.46 15.63
N ARG A 28 -8.52 -16.54 15.35
CA ARG A 28 -7.22 -16.42 14.66
C ARG A 28 -7.37 -15.83 13.25
N ILE A 29 -8.39 -16.27 12.50
CA ILE A 29 -8.71 -15.70 11.19
C ILE A 29 -9.05 -14.21 11.32
N ALA A 30 -9.88 -13.85 12.30
CA ALA A 30 -10.22 -12.44 12.55
C ALA A 30 -8.99 -11.59 12.86
N PHE A 31 -8.05 -12.08 13.66
CA PHE A 31 -6.80 -11.38 13.99
C PHE A 31 -5.92 -11.17 12.75
N THR A 32 -5.79 -12.18 11.90
CA THR A 32 -5.10 -12.03 10.61
C THR A 32 -5.80 -11.02 9.72
N GLY A 33 -7.14 -11.05 9.68
CA GLY A 33 -7.99 -10.08 8.99
C GLY A 33 -7.74 -8.65 9.45
N MET A 34 -7.65 -8.43 10.77
CA MET A 34 -7.34 -7.13 11.35
C MET A 34 -5.94 -6.63 10.96
N VAL A 35 -4.94 -7.52 10.85
CA VAL A 35 -3.60 -7.15 10.36
C VAL A 35 -3.66 -6.65 8.93
N VAL A 36 -4.35 -7.38 8.02
CA VAL A 36 -4.44 -6.95 6.61
C VAL A 36 -5.25 -5.65 6.46
N VAL A 37 -6.31 -5.45 7.25
CA VAL A 37 -7.05 -4.18 7.29
C VAL A 37 -6.15 -3.03 7.72
N ALA A 38 -5.44 -3.17 8.85
CA ALA A 38 -4.52 -2.14 9.33
C ALA A 38 -3.41 -1.83 8.30
N ALA A 39 -2.88 -2.86 7.66
CA ALA A 39 -1.89 -2.72 6.59
C ALA A 39 -2.45 -1.93 5.39
N THR A 40 -3.58 -2.35 4.82
CA THR A 40 -4.17 -1.67 3.66
C THR A 40 -4.56 -0.23 3.97
N THR A 41 -5.15 0.04 5.14
CA THR A 41 -5.47 1.42 5.56
C THR A 41 -4.21 2.28 5.66
N SER A 42 -3.12 1.75 6.23
CA SER A 42 -1.86 2.50 6.29
C SER A 42 -1.33 2.82 4.88
N TYR A 43 -1.40 1.88 3.95
CA TYR A 43 -0.98 2.11 2.56
C TYR A 43 -1.83 3.19 1.87
N GLU A 44 -3.15 3.12 2.03
CA GLU A 44 -4.08 4.09 1.45
C GLU A 44 -3.75 5.51 1.90
N ILE A 45 -3.52 5.72 3.19
CA ILE A 45 -3.20 7.05 3.70
C ILE A 45 -1.86 7.55 3.14
N GLU A 46 -0.84 6.71 3.09
CA GLU A 46 0.48 7.09 2.58
C GLU A 46 0.48 7.42 1.09
N ILE A 47 -0.24 6.64 0.28
CA ILE A 47 -0.43 6.94 -1.15
C ILE A 47 -1.14 8.28 -1.31
N HIS A 48 -2.19 8.51 -0.52
CA HIS A 48 -2.96 9.74 -0.54
C HIS A 48 -2.08 10.93 -0.17
N GLU A 49 -1.32 10.86 0.93
CA GLU A 49 -0.39 11.90 1.35
C GLU A 49 0.69 12.16 0.29
N ALA A 50 1.27 11.11 -0.31
CA ALA A 50 2.28 11.25 -1.36
C ALA A 50 1.73 12.01 -2.59
N LEU A 51 0.52 11.67 -3.00
CA LEU A 51 -0.18 12.33 -4.12
C LEU A 51 -0.51 13.79 -3.82
N LEU A 52 -1.05 14.09 -2.63
CA LEU A 52 -1.36 15.47 -2.22
C LEU A 52 -0.11 16.33 -2.13
N ASN A 53 0.94 15.82 -1.48
CA ASN A 53 2.22 16.53 -1.38
C ASN A 53 2.82 16.83 -2.76
N PHE A 54 2.70 15.88 -3.69
CA PHE A 54 3.15 16.09 -5.06
C PHE A 54 2.36 17.22 -5.74
N ILE A 55 1.03 17.25 -5.62
CA ILE A 55 0.23 18.29 -6.27
C ILE A 55 0.40 19.66 -5.63
N ASP A 56 0.44 19.72 -4.30
CA ASP A 56 0.66 20.97 -3.58
C ASP A 56 2.00 21.60 -3.97
N SER A 57 3.02 20.79 -4.26
CA SER A 57 4.33 21.28 -4.75
C SER A 57 4.30 21.86 -6.18
N LYS A 58 3.23 21.63 -6.95
CA LYS A 58 3.06 22.20 -8.30
C LYS A 58 2.37 23.58 -8.29
N HIS A 59 2.04 24.13 -7.11
CA HIS A 59 1.50 25.49 -6.92
C HIS A 59 0.28 25.86 -7.78
N ASN A 60 -0.52 24.88 -8.23
CA ASN A 60 -1.74 25.12 -8.99
C ASN A 60 -2.96 24.84 -8.10
N ALA A 61 -3.58 25.91 -7.58
CA ALA A 61 -4.70 25.82 -6.64
C ALA A 61 -5.92 25.08 -7.20
N VAL A 62 -6.26 25.31 -8.48
CA VAL A 62 -7.42 24.67 -9.13
C VAL A 62 -7.17 23.17 -9.31
N LEU A 63 -5.98 22.79 -9.75
CA LEU A 63 -5.57 21.39 -9.87
C LEU A 63 -5.55 20.70 -8.50
N SER A 64 -5.12 21.42 -7.45
CA SER A 64 -5.08 20.93 -6.07
C SER A 64 -6.48 20.60 -5.54
N THR A 65 -7.45 21.49 -5.76
CA THR A 65 -8.85 21.26 -5.36
C THR A 65 -9.45 20.07 -6.12
N PHE A 66 -9.29 20.02 -7.44
CA PHE A 66 -9.82 18.93 -8.26
C PHE A 66 -9.23 17.58 -7.86
N ALA A 67 -7.91 17.50 -7.66
CA ALA A 67 -7.27 16.25 -7.32
C ALA A 67 -7.59 15.76 -5.90
N ARG A 68 -7.78 16.68 -4.94
CA ARG A 68 -8.30 16.34 -3.61
C ARG A 68 -9.69 15.71 -3.69
N GLU A 69 -10.57 16.22 -4.54
CA GLU A 69 -11.90 15.65 -4.75
C GLU A 69 -11.84 14.26 -5.41
N GLN A 70 -11.00 14.09 -6.43
CA GLN A 70 -10.83 12.80 -7.11
C GLN A 70 -10.22 11.73 -6.19
N TRP A 71 -9.24 12.08 -5.37
CA TRP A 71 -8.52 11.12 -4.53
C TRP A 71 -9.11 10.94 -3.13
N ASN A 72 -10.13 11.71 -2.75
CA ASN A 72 -10.98 11.39 -1.60
C ASN A 72 -11.74 10.06 -1.75
N GLN A 73 -11.85 9.52 -2.97
CA GLN A 73 -12.54 8.26 -3.26
C GLN A 73 -11.61 7.03 -3.32
N MET A 74 -10.42 7.09 -2.71
CA MET A 74 -9.40 6.03 -2.80
C MET A 74 -9.71 4.73 -2.03
N ASN A 75 -10.78 4.68 -1.25
CA ASN A 75 -11.04 3.60 -0.29
C ASN A 75 -11.05 2.21 -0.96
N GLY A 76 -10.05 1.37 -0.67
CA GLY A 76 -9.92 0.03 -1.25
C GLY A 76 -9.36 -0.04 -2.67
N HIS A 77 -9.07 1.11 -3.29
CA HIS A 77 -8.61 1.23 -4.68
C HIS A 77 -7.10 1.45 -4.77
N ILE A 78 -6.31 0.60 -4.09
CA ILE A 78 -4.85 0.72 -4.06
C ILE A 78 -4.12 -0.50 -4.61
N SER A 79 -4.77 -1.31 -5.43
CA SER A 79 -4.09 -2.39 -6.14
C SER A 79 -2.94 -1.85 -7.01
N TYR A 80 -1.95 -2.71 -7.28
CA TYR A 80 -0.82 -2.32 -8.13
C TYR A 80 -1.24 -1.77 -9.53
N PRO A 81 -2.27 -2.34 -10.20
CA PRO A 81 -2.86 -1.72 -11.38
C PRO A 81 -3.43 -0.32 -11.11
N GLU A 82 -4.16 -0.10 -10.02
CA GLU A 82 -4.69 1.24 -9.69
C GLU A 82 -3.59 2.28 -9.49
N LEU A 83 -2.44 1.90 -8.92
CA LEU A 83 -1.27 2.78 -8.86
C LEU A 83 -0.74 3.13 -10.25
N THR A 84 -0.55 2.13 -11.11
CA THR A 84 0.13 2.29 -12.41
C THR A 84 -0.77 2.86 -13.51
N THR A 85 -2.01 2.41 -13.61
CA THR A 85 -2.96 2.77 -14.68
C THR A 85 -4.06 3.71 -14.21
N GLY A 86 -4.24 3.88 -12.90
CA GLY A 86 -5.13 4.88 -12.30
C GLY A 86 -4.36 6.14 -11.95
N TYR A 87 -3.82 6.23 -10.74
CA TYR A 87 -3.28 7.48 -10.17
C TYR A 87 -2.12 8.07 -10.99
N LEU A 88 -1.08 7.29 -11.28
CA LEU A 88 0.08 7.81 -12.03
C LEU A 88 -0.27 8.17 -13.48
N LYS A 89 -1.28 7.51 -14.06
CA LYS A 89 -1.69 7.76 -15.45
C LYS A 89 -2.20 9.18 -15.64
N TYR A 90 -2.89 9.73 -14.65
CA TYR A 90 -3.34 11.13 -14.67
C TYR A 90 -2.19 12.14 -14.62
N LEU A 91 -1.01 11.72 -14.13
CA LEU A 91 0.19 12.57 -14.05
C LEU A 91 1.05 12.49 -15.32
N GLY A 92 0.85 11.45 -16.14
CA GLY A 92 1.53 11.25 -17.42
C GLY A 92 2.27 9.91 -17.51
N ASN A 93 2.45 9.41 -18.74
CA ASN A 93 3.04 8.08 -18.99
C ASN A 93 4.44 7.91 -18.40
N GLN A 94 5.23 8.99 -18.37
CA GLN A 94 6.58 8.98 -17.80
C GLN A 94 6.60 8.51 -16.33
N TYR A 95 5.61 8.89 -15.52
CA TYR A 95 5.49 8.44 -14.13
C TYR A 95 5.14 6.96 -14.06
N CYS A 96 4.23 6.49 -14.92
CA CYS A 96 3.87 5.08 -15.02
C CYS A 96 5.08 4.22 -15.38
N ASP A 97 5.84 4.64 -16.39
CA ASP A 97 6.97 3.89 -16.92
C ASP A 97 8.13 3.87 -15.91
N TYR A 98 8.42 5.02 -15.29
CA TYR A 98 9.41 5.09 -14.22
C TYR A 98 9.04 4.16 -13.05
N PHE A 99 7.81 4.23 -12.55
CA PHE A 99 7.38 3.38 -11.44
C PHE A 99 7.46 1.90 -11.79
N LYS A 100 6.99 1.50 -12.98
CA LYS A 100 7.07 0.10 -13.44
C LYS A 100 8.51 -0.40 -13.55
N ASN A 101 9.41 0.44 -14.06
CA ASN A 101 10.82 0.07 -14.22
C ASN A 101 11.51 -0.05 -12.84
N LEU A 102 11.28 0.93 -11.96
CA LEU A 102 11.79 0.91 -10.60
C LEU A 102 11.28 -0.31 -9.83
N SER A 103 9.97 -0.51 -9.78
CA SER A 103 9.35 -1.62 -9.03
C SER A 103 9.80 -2.98 -9.57
N SER A 104 9.84 -3.16 -10.89
CA SER A 104 10.26 -4.42 -11.51
C SER A 104 11.73 -4.72 -11.26
N SER A 105 12.60 -3.70 -11.31
CA SER A 105 14.02 -3.85 -11.02
C SER A 105 14.26 -4.24 -9.56
N GLN A 106 13.60 -3.53 -8.64
CA GLN A 106 13.73 -3.77 -7.21
C GLN A 106 13.13 -5.12 -6.78
N ASP A 107 11.95 -5.49 -7.31
CA ASP A 107 11.32 -6.79 -7.05
C ASP A 107 12.17 -7.95 -7.57
N LYS A 108 12.77 -7.81 -8.76
CA LYS A 108 13.72 -8.80 -9.30
C LYS A 108 14.96 -8.96 -8.42
N ALA A 109 15.51 -7.87 -7.88
CA ALA A 109 16.65 -7.93 -6.98
C ALA A 109 16.34 -8.71 -5.69
N GLN A 110 15.09 -8.67 -5.23
CA GLN A 110 14.63 -9.39 -4.03
C GLN A 110 14.19 -10.82 -4.32
N THR A 111 13.82 -11.12 -5.57
CA THR A 111 13.43 -12.47 -6.04
C THR A 111 14.57 -13.47 -5.88
N ALA A 112 15.84 -13.04 -5.99
CA ALA A 112 17.00 -13.89 -5.74
C ALA A 112 17.03 -14.47 -4.30
N ASN A 113 16.35 -13.81 -3.36
CA ASN A 113 16.17 -14.26 -1.98
C ASN A 113 14.80 -14.92 -1.73
N GLY A 114 14.07 -15.29 -2.80
CA GLY A 114 12.74 -15.89 -2.74
C GLY A 114 11.61 -14.93 -2.36
N HIS A 115 11.84 -13.62 -2.41
CA HIS A 115 10.87 -12.61 -2.02
C HIS A 115 10.29 -11.89 -3.25
N HIS A 116 8.96 -11.94 -3.39
CA HIS A 116 8.21 -11.22 -4.41
C HIS A 116 7.36 -10.14 -3.75
N ILE A 117 7.95 -8.97 -3.53
CA ILE A 117 7.36 -7.85 -2.79
C ILE A 117 6.05 -7.39 -3.43
N ILE A 118 5.99 -7.31 -4.77
CA ILE A 118 4.75 -6.91 -5.47
C ILE A 118 3.64 -7.95 -5.23
N ASN A 119 3.98 -9.24 -5.20
CA ASN A 119 3.02 -10.29 -4.89
C ASN A 119 2.58 -10.23 -3.42
N SER A 120 3.49 -10.01 -2.47
CA SER A 120 3.18 -9.82 -1.06
C SER A 120 2.20 -8.66 -0.85
N TYR A 121 2.45 -7.52 -1.50
CA TYR A 121 1.53 -6.38 -1.52
C TYR A 121 0.16 -6.75 -2.07
N ALA A 122 0.11 -7.42 -3.22
CA ALA A 122 -1.14 -7.87 -3.83
C ALA A 122 -1.89 -8.89 -2.95
N GLN A 123 -1.17 -9.71 -2.18
CA GLN A 123 -1.78 -10.64 -1.23
C GLN A 123 -2.45 -9.91 -0.07
N VAL A 124 -1.82 -8.88 0.49
CA VAL A 124 -2.45 -8.06 1.56
C VAL A 124 -3.77 -7.46 1.09
N ILE A 125 -3.78 -6.84 -0.08
CA ILE A 125 -4.99 -6.19 -0.64
C ILE A 125 -6.09 -7.21 -0.92
N ARG A 126 -5.74 -8.34 -1.57
CA ARG A 126 -6.71 -9.41 -1.86
C ARG A 126 -7.34 -9.96 -0.57
N ASN A 127 -6.51 -10.25 0.43
CA ASN A 127 -7.02 -10.80 1.70
C ASN A 127 -7.83 -9.79 2.49
N ARG A 128 -7.51 -8.48 2.42
CA ARG A 128 -8.35 -7.42 2.98
C ARG A 128 -9.74 -7.42 2.33
N ASN A 129 -9.81 -7.50 1.02
CA ASN A 129 -11.09 -7.53 0.29
C ASN A 129 -11.89 -8.80 0.63
N SER A 130 -11.26 -9.97 0.66
CA SER A 130 -11.89 -11.22 1.06
C SER A 130 -12.40 -11.17 2.50
N PHE A 131 -11.64 -10.60 3.43
CA PHE A 131 -12.04 -10.49 4.84
C PHE A 131 -13.23 -9.54 5.04
N VAL A 132 -13.20 -8.37 4.40
CA VAL A 132 -14.25 -7.34 4.56
C VAL A 132 -15.56 -7.74 3.88
N HIS A 133 -15.51 -8.37 2.71
CA HIS A 133 -16.70 -8.68 1.91
C HIS A 133 -17.16 -10.14 2.00
N GLY A 134 -16.26 -11.08 2.32
CA GLY A 134 -16.52 -12.51 2.31
C GLY A 134 -16.82 -13.14 3.68
N GLY A 135 -16.71 -12.36 4.77
CA GLY A 135 -16.88 -12.89 6.13
C GLY A 135 -15.84 -13.94 6.53
N MET A 136 -16.05 -14.63 7.65
CA MET A 136 -15.11 -15.67 8.14
C MET A 136 -15.09 -16.95 7.29
N GLU A 137 -16.04 -17.12 6.36
CA GLU A 137 -16.18 -18.30 5.48
C GLU A 137 -15.24 -18.26 4.27
N HIS A 138 -14.69 -17.09 3.93
CA HIS A 138 -13.65 -16.94 2.92
C HIS A 138 -12.31 -16.69 3.60
N THR A 139 -11.74 -17.80 4.07
CA THR A 139 -10.44 -17.91 4.71
C THR A 139 -9.39 -17.10 3.98
N SER A 140 -8.79 -16.15 4.70
CA SER A 140 -7.50 -15.59 4.36
C SER A 140 -6.52 -16.75 4.16
N ASN A 141 -5.94 -16.87 2.96
CA ASN A 141 -4.89 -17.86 2.70
C ASN A 141 -3.57 -17.47 3.38
N LEU A 142 -3.53 -16.34 4.08
CA LEU A 142 -2.41 -15.91 4.90
C LEU A 142 -2.51 -16.46 6.32
N THR A 143 -1.40 -16.97 6.81
CA THR A 143 -1.15 -17.06 8.25
C THR A 143 -0.93 -15.66 8.83
N PHE A 144 -1.09 -15.54 10.16
CA PHE A 144 -0.86 -14.29 10.88
C PHE A 144 0.55 -13.72 10.67
N GLU A 145 1.58 -14.56 10.71
CA GLU A 145 2.97 -14.13 10.50
C GLU A 145 3.25 -13.75 9.03
N GLU A 146 2.62 -14.43 8.06
CA GLU A 146 2.70 -14.02 6.65
C GLU A 146 2.03 -12.66 6.43
N ALA A 147 0.87 -12.40 7.06
CA ALA A 147 0.22 -11.09 6.96
C ALA A 147 1.13 -9.97 7.49
N ILE A 148 1.84 -10.20 8.61
CA ILE A 148 2.84 -9.25 9.13
C ILE A 148 4.03 -9.10 8.20
N LYS A 149 4.56 -10.20 7.66
CA LYS A 149 5.67 -10.18 6.70
C LYS A 149 5.29 -9.37 5.47
N TYR A 150 4.15 -9.67 4.86
CA TYR A 150 3.68 -9.01 3.65
C TYR A 150 3.29 -7.56 3.89
N TYR A 151 2.83 -7.22 5.10
CA TYR A 151 2.71 -5.81 5.51
C TYR A 151 4.07 -5.09 5.45
N LYS A 152 5.12 -5.66 6.03
CA LYS A 152 6.45 -5.02 6.01
C LYS A 152 6.99 -4.88 4.60
N GLU A 153 6.80 -5.90 3.76
CA GLU A 153 7.24 -5.89 2.36
C GLU A 153 6.44 -4.89 1.52
N GLY A 154 5.12 -4.82 1.69
CA GLY A 154 4.27 -3.91 0.92
C GLY A 154 4.60 -2.44 1.16
N LYS A 155 5.19 -2.06 2.30
CA LYS A 155 5.73 -0.71 2.53
C LYS A 155 6.76 -0.30 1.46
N TYR A 156 7.52 -1.23 0.90
CA TYR A 156 8.46 -0.93 -0.18
C TYR A 156 7.74 -0.50 -1.47
N VAL A 157 6.60 -1.10 -1.81
CA VAL A 157 5.80 -0.67 -2.97
C VAL A 157 5.36 0.79 -2.80
N ILE A 158 4.91 1.16 -1.61
CA ILE A 158 4.51 2.53 -1.27
C ILE A 158 5.70 3.49 -1.31
N GLN A 159 6.86 3.04 -0.85
CA GLN A 159 8.11 3.80 -0.93
C GLN A 159 8.52 4.03 -2.39
N TRP A 160 8.48 3.01 -3.23
CA TRP A 160 8.79 3.16 -4.66
C TRP A 160 7.80 4.10 -5.35
N PHE A 161 6.52 4.00 -5.04
CA PHE A 161 5.49 4.92 -5.54
C PHE A 161 5.79 6.37 -5.15
N SER A 162 6.09 6.61 -3.87
CA SER A 162 6.43 7.94 -3.36
C SER A 162 7.72 8.48 -4.00
N ASN A 163 8.71 7.62 -4.24
CA ASN A 163 9.96 8.00 -4.89
C ASN A 163 9.76 8.39 -6.35
N THR A 164 8.88 7.71 -7.08
CA THR A 164 8.49 8.10 -8.45
C THR A 164 8.00 9.55 -8.49
N LEU A 165 7.09 9.91 -7.58
CA LEU A 165 6.54 11.27 -7.51
C LEU A 165 7.62 12.32 -7.22
N LYS A 166 8.61 11.98 -6.37
CA LYS A 166 9.73 12.88 -6.02
C LYS A 166 10.79 13.00 -7.11
N HIS A 167 11.15 11.91 -7.78
CA HIS A 167 12.21 11.91 -8.79
C HIS A 167 11.82 12.71 -10.03
N THR A 168 10.65 12.40 -10.57
CA THR A 168 10.16 13.08 -11.78
C THR A 168 9.77 14.53 -11.50
N PHE A 169 9.57 14.92 -10.23
CA PHE A 169 9.47 16.34 -9.85
C PHE A 169 10.78 17.09 -10.13
N ALA A 170 11.93 16.54 -9.72
CA ALA A 170 13.22 17.20 -9.86
C ALA A 170 13.62 17.40 -11.33
N GLU A 171 13.38 16.41 -12.19
CA GLU A 171 13.70 16.49 -13.62
C GLU A 171 12.88 17.54 -14.37
N ASN A 172 11.63 17.81 -13.95
CA ASN A 172 10.76 18.81 -14.59
C ASN A 172 10.86 20.22 -13.98
N SER A 173 11.67 20.41 -12.94
CA SER A 173 11.92 21.73 -12.33
C SER A 173 13.23 22.39 -12.80
N GLU A 174 13.99 21.69 -13.65
CA GLU A 174 15.24 22.18 -14.26
C GLU A 174 15.06 22.63 -15.73
N GLU A 175 13.83 22.57 -16.25
CA GLU A 175 13.40 23.20 -17.52
C GLU A 175 12.62 24.50 -17.26
#